data_AF-A0A2D7HKQ6-F1
#
_entry.id   AF-A0A2D7HKQ6-F1
#
_cell.length_a   1.000
_cell.length_b   1.000
_cell.length_c   1.000
_cell.angle_alpha   90.00
_cell.angle_beta   90.00
_cell.angle_gamma   90.00
#
_symmetry.space_group_name_H-M   'P 1'
#
loop_
_entity.id
_entity.type
_entity.pdbx_description
1 polymer ?
#
loop_
_entity_poly.entity_id
_entity_poly.type
_entity_poly.pdbx_seq_one_letter_code
_entity_poly.pdbx_strand_id
1 'polypeptide(L)'
;MVNLQTTEKQRTKKPSYFSGSRLLVCIWLSFHGYAAFLDAAGFLDAAGRPATFSFQTANGQEVIGNSSGQKEAENSNQHTPDKVTPPQISGAVSPALTPEQQDQIDSLIEDLGAPKFSQRESAATELLQIGVPALPSLRKQRDLTSEAEAQIRITELIKQLIDGQIELQIEDFMAMKPVDLEGWPETRQVLGTDTIATRGLFVEILRSHPTLPPSLQRGRTNRDRNIALASVIEAIQKQRFKKMPTRADAFALLLPLDYRDFSMLKESEEIVIRILQSNTATTLRKDGQLSQSFRFLLGRWILQTSLENRDDVLFYGMDWDMPQCQFLAKDTILNEKNASPAVLASCLQALAKFGKRSDVVAITSLLTDQRPVSRPKLTTLGTKTNQVSDLAIAAIACIYGVDLEDVGFIGVQRDPRYGFLPSEIGFLEDAPEQRATAEKMINAILEASPPIVPPQVPPPLVPGLGN
;
A
#
# COMPACT_ATOMS: atom_id res chain seq x y z
N MET A 1 21.13 -43.48 62.79
CA MET A 1 21.38 -43.75 61.35
C MET A 1 20.09 -44.19 60.69
N VAL A 2 19.31 -43.27 60.13
CA VAL A 2 18.48 -43.44 58.92
C VAL A 2 18.19 -42.02 58.45
N ASN A 3 18.75 -41.64 57.30
CA ASN A 3 18.66 -40.31 56.71
C ASN A 3 17.51 -40.32 55.68
N LEU A 4 16.49 -39.49 55.87
CA LEU A 4 15.40 -39.30 54.91
C LEU A 4 15.79 -38.15 53.97
N GLN A 5 16.11 -38.47 52.72
CA GLN A 5 16.30 -37.49 51.65
C GLN A 5 14.96 -37.19 50.97
N THR A 6 14.57 -35.93 51.03
CA THR A 6 13.43 -35.34 50.30
C THR A 6 13.85 -35.11 48.85
N THR A 7 13.11 -35.68 47.90
CA THR A 7 13.34 -35.47 46.46
C THR A 7 12.55 -34.24 45.98
N GLU A 8 13.29 -33.20 45.59
CA GLU A 8 12.76 -31.96 45.05
C GLU A 8 12.55 -32.11 43.53
N LYS A 9 11.29 -32.02 43.08
CA LYS A 9 10.89 -32.21 41.68
C LYS A 9 10.95 -30.87 40.94
N GLN A 10 12.02 -30.65 40.16
CA GLN A 10 12.16 -29.46 39.31
C GLN A 10 11.06 -29.41 38.24
N ARG A 11 10.25 -28.35 38.28
CA ARG A 11 9.18 -28.07 37.32
C ARG A 11 9.75 -27.14 36.24
N THR A 12 9.87 -27.64 35.02
CA THR A 12 10.31 -26.88 33.85
C THR A 12 9.26 -25.82 33.48
N LYS A 13 9.68 -24.54 33.50
CA LYS A 13 8.86 -23.41 33.02
C LYS A 13 8.80 -23.45 31.48
N LYS A 14 7.60 -23.62 30.92
CA LYS A 14 7.33 -23.36 29.51
C LYS A 14 7.29 -21.84 29.25
N PRO A 15 7.79 -21.35 28.11
CA PRO A 15 7.70 -19.94 27.76
C PRO A 15 6.25 -19.56 27.46
N SER A 16 5.77 -18.48 28.10
CA SER A 16 4.46 -17.89 27.84
C SER A 16 4.51 -17.09 26.54
N TYR A 17 3.72 -17.48 25.54
CA TYR A 17 3.46 -16.63 24.37
C TYR A 17 2.65 -15.41 24.80
N PHE A 18 3.17 -14.23 24.46
CA PHE A 18 2.55 -12.92 24.66
C PHE A 18 1.37 -12.77 23.68
N SER A 19 0.13 -12.66 24.17
CA SER A 19 -1.04 -12.40 23.32
C SER A 19 -1.26 -10.89 23.15
N GLY A 20 -1.36 -10.42 21.89
CA GLY A 20 -1.41 -9.02 21.47
C GLY A 20 -2.59 -8.15 21.96
N SER A 21 -3.53 -8.70 22.72
CA SER A 21 -4.75 -8.01 23.16
C SER A 21 -4.51 -6.83 24.11
N ARG A 22 -3.34 -6.73 24.75
CA ARG A 22 -3.03 -5.64 25.71
C ARG A 22 -2.43 -4.39 25.06
N LEU A 23 -1.95 -4.45 23.81
CA LEU A 23 -1.33 -3.29 23.15
C LEU A 23 -2.38 -2.33 22.56
N LEU A 24 -3.55 -2.83 22.16
CA LEU A 24 -4.60 -2.04 21.50
C LEU A 24 -5.28 -1.02 22.44
N VAL A 25 -5.42 -1.33 23.73
CA VAL A 25 -6.01 -0.40 24.71
C VAL A 25 -5.07 0.78 25.00
N CYS A 26 -3.76 0.56 25.00
CA CYS A 26 -2.78 1.62 25.24
C CYS A 26 -2.67 2.60 24.06
N ILE A 27 -2.79 2.12 22.82
CA ILE A 27 -2.74 2.97 21.61
C ILE A 27 -4.02 3.80 21.47
N TRP A 28 -5.19 3.26 21.84
CA TRP A 28 -6.47 3.98 21.81
C TRP A 28 -6.53 5.15 22.79
N LEU A 29 -5.92 5.02 23.97
CA LEU A 29 -5.82 6.11 24.97
C LEU A 29 -4.83 7.22 24.56
N SER A 30 -3.78 6.91 23.78
CA SER A 30 -2.82 7.93 23.32
C SER A 30 -3.39 8.90 22.27
N PHE A 31 -4.40 8.50 21.50
CA PHE A 31 -5.03 9.37 20.49
C PHE A 31 -5.99 10.41 21.09
N HIS A 32 -6.65 10.12 22.22
CA HIS A 32 -7.53 11.09 22.89
C HIS A 32 -6.76 12.09 23.77
N GLY A 33 -5.56 11.72 24.25
CA GLY A 33 -4.69 12.65 24.99
C GLY A 33 -4.17 13.82 24.13
N TYR A 34 -4.06 13.65 22.81
CA TYR A 34 -3.52 14.68 21.91
C TYR A 34 -4.52 15.82 21.64
N ALA A 35 -5.83 15.54 21.70
CA ALA A 35 -6.86 16.57 21.55
C ALA A 35 -6.89 17.52 22.77
N ALA A 36 -6.64 17.02 23.98
CA ALA A 36 -6.52 17.84 25.18
C ALA A 36 -5.22 18.68 25.22
N PHE A 37 -4.17 18.23 24.53
CA PHE A 37 -2.90 18.97 24.47
C PHE A 37 -2.93 20.16 23.49
N LEU A 38 -3.72 20.08 22.40
CA LEU A 38 -3.88 21.19 21.46
C LEU A 38 -4.73 22.34 22.02
N ASP A 39 -5.64 22.05 22.95
CA ASP A 39 -6.45 23.06 23.65
C ASP A 39 -5.60 23.87 24.67
N ALA A 40 -4.60 23.24 25.29
CA ALA A 40 -3.68 23.90 26.22
C ALA A 40 -2.61 24.79 25.55
N ALA A 41 -2.39 24.64 24.23
CA ALA A 41 -1.34 25.34 23.50
C ALA A 41 -1.79 26.63 22.80
N GLY A 42 -3.06 27.06 22.95
CA GLY A 42 -3.53 28.37 22.50
C GLY A 42 -3.53 28.58 20.98
N PHE A 43 -3.60 27.51 20.18
CA PHE A 43 -3.53 27.57 18.71
C PHE A 43 -4.87 27.87 18.01
N LEU A 44 -5.96 28.00 18.76
CA LEU A 44 -7.29 28.35 18.28
C LEU A 44 -7.87 29.46 19.16
N ASP A 45 -8.61 30.39 18.56
CA ASP A 45 -9.43 31.32 19.35
C ASP A 45 -10.65 30.60 19.95
N ALA A 46 -11.39 31.27 20.83
CA ALA A 46 -12.61 30.74 21.46
C ALA A 46 -13.72 30.34 20.47
N ALA A 47 -13.53 30.57 19.16
CA ALA A 47 -14.43 30.17 18.08
C ALA A 47 -13.84 29.08 17.16
N GLY A 48 -12.69 28.49 17.51
CA GLY A 48 -12.10 27.37 16.77
C GLY A 48 -11.47 27.77 15.43
N ARG A 49 -11.05 29.03 15.24
CA ARG A 49 -10.41 29.49 13.99
C ARG A 49 -8.89 29.53 14.11
N PRO A 50 -8.14 29.16 13.05
CA PRO A 50 -6.69 29.30 13.02
C PRO A 50 -6.29 30.77 12.94
N ALA A 51 -5.38 31.21 13.80
CA ALA A 51 -4.84 32.56 13.79
C ALA A 51 -4.09 32.86 12.47
N THR A 52 -4.54 33.90 11.76
CA THR A 52 -3.91 34.36 10.51
C THR A 52 -2.60 35.07 10.79
N PHE A 53 -1.47 34.47 10.38
CA PHE A 53 -0.17 35.14 10.32
C PHE A 53 -0.08 35.98 9.03
N SER A 54 0.01 37.30 9.18
CA SER A 54 0.30 38.22 8.07
C SER A 54 1.81 38.37 7.87
N PHE A 55 2.31 38.00 6.68
CA PHE A 55 3.68 38.32 6.26
C PHE A 55 3.69 39.70 5.58
N GLN A 56 4.49 40.63 6.12
CA GLN A 56 4.87 41.87 5.43
C GLN A 56 5.85 41.53 4.30
N THR A 57 5.46 41.85 3.06
CA THR A 57 6.34 41.80 1.89
C THR A 57 6.92 43.19 1.65
N ALA A 58 8.24 43.30 1.65
CA ALA A 58 8.96 44.47 1.20
C ALA A 58 9.61 44.15 -0.16
N ASN A 59 9.18 44.85 -1.22
CA ASN A 59 10.06 45.46 -2.21
C ASN A 59 9.23 46.28 -3.21
N GLY A 60 9.76 47.45 -3.55
CA GLY A 60 9.11 48.47 -4.36
C GLY A 60 9.12 48.19 -5.87
N GLN A 61 8.45 49.08 -6.61
CA GLN A 61 8.64 49.22 -8.05
C GLN A 61 8.25 50.63 -8.53
N GLU A 62 9.20 51.27 -9.21
CA GLU A 62 9.00 52.33 -10.21
C GLU A 62 8.45 51.69 -11.52
N VAL A 63 7.32 52.14 -12.06
CA VAL A 63 7.14 53.14 -13.15
C VAL A 63 7.20 52.56 -14.60
N ILE A 64 6.01 52.65 -15.24
CA ILE A 64 5.67 52.87 -16.68
C ILE A 64 5.76 51.72 -17.69
N GLY A 65 4.63 51.52 -18.40
CA GLY A 65 4.63 51.06 -19.80
C GLY A 65 3.31 50.51 -20.34
N ASN A 66 2.33 51.38 -20.63
CA ASN A 66 1.08 51.06 -21.33
C ASN A 66 1.26 50.99 -22.87
N SER A 67 0.59 50.04 -23.53
CA SER A 67 0.10 50.11 -24.94
C SER A 67 -0.83 48.90 -25.17
N SER A 68 -2.15 49.04 -25.30
CA SER A 68 -2.94 49.22 -26.55
C SER A 68 -2.58 48.21 -27.66
N GLY A 69 -3.46 47.47 -28.34
CA GLY A 69 -4.92 47.38 -28.42
C GLY A 69 -5.28 46.69 -29.76
N GLN A 70 -6.45 46.04 -29.84
CA GLN A 70 -7.14 45.56 -31.07
C GLN A 70 -6.47 44.40 -31.86
N LYS A 71 -7.15 43.44 -32.51
CA LYS A 71 -8.49 43.40 -33.12
C LYS A 71 -8.88 41.93 -33.45
N GLU A 72 -10.18 41.69 -33.55
CA GLU A 72 -10.85 40.49 -34.06
C GLU A 72 -10.53 40.19 -35.53
N ALA A 73 -10.55 38.91 -35.92
CA ALA A 73 -11.15 38.46 -37.19
C ALA A 73 -11.41 36.94 -37.15
N GLU A 74 -12.66 36.58 -37.38
CA GLU A 74 -13.13 35.26 -37.79
C GLU A 74 -12.47 34.84 -39.12
N ASN A 75 -12.15 33.55 -39.28
CA ASN A 75 -12.40 32.90 -40.57
C ASN A 75 -12.60 31.40 -40.44
N SER A 76 -13.70 30.95 -41.01
CA SER A 76 -14.13 29.55 -41.15
C SER A 76 -13.55 29.01 -42.45
N ASN A 77 -12.96 27.80 -42.43
CA ASN A 77 -12.88 26.98 -43.63
C ASN A 77 -12.76 25.49 -43.27
N GLN A 78 -13.70 24.73 -43.84
CA GLN A 78 -13.75 23.29 -43.87
C GLN A 78 -12.60 22.74 -44.71
N HIS A 79 -11.90 21.71 -44.20
CA HIS A 79 -11.05 20.85 -45.00
C HIS A 79 -11.24 19.37 -44.58
N THR A 80 -11.33 18.53 -45.60
CA THR A 80 -11.57 17.08 -45.63
C THR A 80 -10.53 16.25 -44.85
N PRO A 81 -10.86 15.01 -44.42
CA PRO A 81 -9.99 14.23 -43.55
C PRO A 81 -8.96 13.45 -44.37
N ASP A 82 -7.72 13.96 -44.41
CA ASP A 82 -6.58 13.17 -44.84
C ASP A 82 -6.07 12.28 -43.70
N LYS A 83 -5.79 11.06 -44.11
CA LYS A 83 -5.31 9.89 -43.37
C LYS A 83 -4.01 10.23 -42.60
N VAL A 84 -4.12 10.47 -41.29
CA VAL A 84 -2.97 10.72 -40.41
C VAL A 84 -2.30 9.40 -40.04
N THR A 85 -1.16 9.14 -40.68
CA THR A 85 -0.11 8.22 -40.21
C THR A 85 0.42 8.72 -38.86
N PRO A 86 0.63 7.86 -37.84
CA PRO A 86 1.20 8.29 -36.57
C PRO A 86 2.62 8.84 -36.79
N PRO A 87 2.98 10.00 -36.23
CA PRO A 87 4.34 10.50 -36.30
C PRO A 87 5.27 9.55 -35.54
N GLN A 88 6.24 9.00 -36.26
CA GLN A 88 7.41 8.36 -35.65
C GLN A 88 8.07 9.38 -34.72
N ILE A 89 8.03 9.08 -33.43
CA ILE A 89 8.76 9.83 -32.41
C ILE A 89 10.24 9.65 -32.72
N SER A 90 10.82 10.73 -33.22
CA SER A 90 12.24 10.85 -33.52
C SER A 90 13.00 10.65 -32.21
N GLY A 91 13.74 9.53 -32.12
CA GLY A 91 14.77 9.37 -31.10
C GLY A 91 15.74 10.53 -31.22
N ALA A 92 15.95 11.25 -30.12
CA ALA A 92 17.01 12.25 -30.03
C ALA A 92 18.33 11.55 -30.32
N VAL A 93 18.87 11.79 -31.52
CA VAL A 93 20.22 11.38 -31.89
C VAL A 93 21.15 12.19 -30.99
N SER A 94 21.74 11.55 -29.98
CA SER A 94 22.83 12.14 -29.22
C SER A 94 23.87 12.69 -30.19
N PRO A 95 24.34 13.94 -30.05
CA PRO A 95 25.36 14.49 -30.93
C PRO A 95 26.57 13.54 -30.91
N ALA A 96 26.99 13.08 -32.08
CA ALA A 96 28.14 12.20 -32.22
C ALA A 96 29.38 12.92 -31.67
N LEU A 97 30.09 12.26 -30.76
CA LEU A 97 31.36 12.76 -30.20
C LEU A 97 32.31 13.15 -31.33
N THR A 98 32.87 14.35 -31.26
CA THR A 98 33.96 14.75 -32.16
C THR A 98 35.22 13.94 -31.82
N PRO A 99 36.07 13.61 -32.80
CA PRO A 99 37.35 12.93 -32.55
C PRO A 99 38.18 13.65 -31.48
N GLU A 100 38.19 14.98 -31.50
CA GLU A 100 38.93 15.79 -30.53
C GLU A 100 38.39 15.64 -29.10
N GLN A 101 37.07 15.55 -28.93
CA GLN A 101 36.45 15.27 -27.63
C GLN A 101 36.75 13.84 -27.15
N GLN A 102 36.82 12.88 -28.07
CA GLN A 102 37.16 11.50 -27.73
C GLN A 102 38.61 11.40 -27.24
N ASP A 103 39.56 12.05 -27.93
CA ASP A 103 40.96 12.12 -27.52
C ASP A 103 41.10 12.81 -26.14
N GLN A 104 40.32 13.86 -25.89
CA GLN A 104 40.27 14.51 -24.59
C GLN A 104 39.76 13.56 -23.49
N ILE A 105 38.65 12.85 -23.72
CA ILE A 105 38.10 11.88 -22.76
C ILE A 105 39.15 10.80 -22.45
N ASP A 106 39.81 10.27 -23.46
CA ASP A 106 40.78 9.19 -23.29
C ASP A 106 42.03 9.66 -22.50
N SER A 107 42.52 10.88 -22.77
CA SER A 107 43.60 11.49 -21.98
C SER A 107 43.21 11.70 -20.52
N LEU A 108 42.00 12.18 -20.24
CA LEU A 108 41.52 12.38 -18.87
C LEU A 108 41.36 11.05 -18.13
N ILE A 109 40.97 9.98 -18.84
CA ILE A 109 40.88 8.65 -18.27
C ILE A 109 42.26 8.10 -17.89
N GLU A 110 43.30 8.36 -18.70
CA GLU A 110 44.68 8.02 -18.34
C GLU A 110 45.13 8.76 -17.06
N ASP A 111 44.79 10.05 -16.97
CA ASP A 111 45.12 10.88 -15.81
C ASP A 111 44.42 10.46 -14.50
N LEU A 112 43.36 9.65 -14.55
CA LEU A 112 42.76 9.03 -13.36
C LEU A 112 43.72 8.04 -12.67
N GLY A 113 44.72 7.51 -13.38
CA GLY A 113 45.79 6.68 -12.83
C GLY A 113 47.07 7.46 -12.49
N ALA A 114 47.07 8.79 -12.64
CA ALA A 114 48.28 9.59 -12.44
C ALA A 114 48.78 9.50 -10.99
N PRO A 115 50.11 9.52 -10.75
CA PRO A 115 50.67 9.40 -9.39
C PRO A 115 50.28 10.58 -8.48
N LYS A 116 50.04 11.76 -9.05
CA LYS A 116 49.67 12.97 -8.30
C LYS A 116 48.16 13.03 -8.08
N PHE A 117 47.75 13.12 -6.81
CA PHE A 117 46.34 13.26 -6.42
C PHE A 117 45.64 14.43 -7.13
N SER A 118 46.30 15.58 -7.25
CA SER A 118 45.71 16.76 -7.90
C SER A 118 45.38 16.55 -9.39
N GLN A 119 46.18 15.75 -10.10
CA GLN A 119 45.89 15.41 -11.49
C GLN A 119 44.66 14.51 -11.59
N ARG A 120 44.56 13.50 -10.70
CA ARG A 120 43.40 12.61 -10.64
C ARG A 120 42.10 13.37 -10.36
N GLU A 121 42.11 14.30 -9.40
CA GLU A 121 40.92 15.10 -9.07
C GLU A 121 40.55 16.09 -10.18
N SER A 122 41.53 16.69 -10.88
CA SER A 122 41.27 17.54 -12.05
C SER A 122 40.61 16.73 -13.17
N ALA A 123 41.18 15.58 -13.50
CA ALA A 123 40.65 14.70 -14.54
C ALA A 123 39.23 14.21 -14.21
N ALA A 124 39.00 13.79 -12.96
CA ALA A 124 37.66 13.43 -12.48
C ALA A 124 36.66 14.57 -12.64
N THR A 125 37.04 15.80 -12.27
CA THR A 125 36.20 16.99 -12.40
C THR A 125 35.87 17.31 -13.86
N GLU A 126 36.86 17.22 -14.76
CA GLU A 126 36.67 17.48 -16.18
C GLU A 126 35.80 16.39 -16.85
N LEU A 127 35.96 15.13 -16.48
CA LEU A 127 35.09 14.04 -16.94
C LEU A 127 33.64 14.22 -16.48
N LEU A 128 33.42 14.73 -15.26
CA LEU A 128 32.08 15.08 -14.78
C LEU A 128 31.48 16.26 -15.56
N GLN A 129 32.30 17.25 -15.95
CA GLN A 129 31.86 18.38 -16.79
C GLN A 129 31.50 17.94 -18.21
N ILE A 130 32.22 16.97 -18.78
CA ILE A 130 31.89 16.37 -20.08
C ILE A 130 30.55 15.64 -20.00
N GLY A 131 30.30 14.90 -18.93
CA GLY A 131 28.99 14.28 -18.66
C GLY A 131 28.82 12.91 -19.32
N VAL A 132 27.58 12.61 -19.72
CA VAL A 132 27.14 11.34 -20.35
C VAL A 132 28.04 10.85 -21.50
N PRO A 133 28.57 11.72 -22.39
CA PRO A 133 29.44 11.27 -23.47
C PRO A 133 30.70 10.52 -23.01
N ALA A 134 31.19 10.73 -21.78
CA ALA A 134 32.35 10.02 -21.24
C ALA A 134 32.05 8.57 -20.79
N LEU A 135 30.77 8.21 -20.59
CA LEU A 135 30.38 6.91 -20.02
C LEU A 135 30.87 5.68 -20.81
N PRO A 136 30.81 5.65 -22.16
CA PRO A 136 31.31 4.49 -22.91
C PRO A 136 32.81 4.23 -22.69
N SER A 137 33.64 5.28 -22.72
CA SER A 137 35.08 5.15 -22.47
C SER A 137 35.37 4.75 -21.03
N LEU A 138 34.67 5.34 -20.05
CA LEU A 138 34.84 4.97 -18.64
C LEU A 138 34.47 3.50 -18.39
N ARG A 139 33.36 3.00 -18.96
CA ARG A 139 32.97 1.58 -18.85
C ARG A 139 34.01 0.67 -19.46
N LYS A 140 34.50 1.01 -20.66
CA LYS A 140 35.57 0.27 -21.33
C LYS A 140 36.83 0.23 -20.46
N GLN A 141 37.26 1.36 -19.89
CA GLN A 141 38.45 1.42 -19.06
C GLN A 141 38.30 0.63 -17.76
N ARG A 142 37.13 0.70 -17.10
CA ARG A 142 36.84 -0.06 -15.87
C ARG A 142 37.11 -1.55 -16.03
N ASP A 143 36.82 -2.10 -17.21
CA ASP A 143 36.96 -3.52 -17.52
C ASP A 143 38.39 -3.90 -17.95
N LEU A 144 39.20 -2.92 -18.37
CA LEU A 144 40.59 -3.11 -18.83
C LEU A 144 41.64 -2.85 -17.74
N THR A 145 41.37 -1.93 -16.82
CA THR A 145 42.30 -1.52 -15.76
C THR A 145 42.49 -2.65 -14.74
N SER A 146 43.75 -2.96 -14.42
CA SER A 146 44.12 -3.91 -13.36
C SER A 146 44.43 -3.24 -12.01
N GLU A 147 44.54 -1.92 -11.98
CA GLU A 147 44.78 -1.13 -10.77
C GLU A 147 43.49 -0.91 -9.97
N ALA A 148 43.49 -1.37 -8.71
CA ALA A 148 42.31 -1.32 -7.85
C ALA A 148 41.84 0.12 -7.52
N GLU A 149 42.75 1.07 -7.29
CA GLU A 149 42.37 2.48 -7.01
C GLU A 149 41.67 3.11 -8.23
N ALA A 150 42.28 2.97 -9.42
CA ALA A 150 41.70 3.48 -10.66
C ALA A 150 40.34 2.83 -10.94
N GLN A 151 40.19 1.52 -10.71
CA GLN A 151 38.91 0.82 -10.89
C GLN A 151 37.81 1.38 -9.96
N ILE A 152 38.12 1.63 -8.68
CA ILE A 152 37.18 2.22 -7.72
C ILE A 152 36.77 3.64 -8.15
N ARG A 153 37.74 4.48 -8.54
CA ARG A 153 37.48 5.86 -8.98
C ARG A 153 36.62 5.92 -10.25
N ILE A 154 36.97 5.11 -11.25
CA ILE A 154 36.18 5.01 -12.49
C ILE A 154 34.76 4.54 -12.17
N THR A 155 34.60 3.58 -11.25
CA THR A 155 33.28 3.08 -10.84
C THR A 155 32.45 4.18 -10.18
N GLU A 156 33.05 4.97 -9.29
CA GLU A 156 32.38 6.10 -8.63
C GLU A 156 32.03 7.22 -9.62
N LEU A 157 32.92 7.55 -10.56
CA LEU A 157 32.64 8.52 -11.63
C LEU A 157 31.49 8.09 -12.54
N ILE A 158 31.47 6.82 -12.97
CA ILE A 158 30.36 6.26 -13.75
C ILE A 158 29.05 6.43 -12.99
N LYS A 159 29.05 6.14 -11.69
CA LYS A 159 27.87 6.28 -10.84
C LYS A 159 27.42 7.75 -10.76
N GLN A 160 28.32 8.68 -10.48
CA GLN A 160 28.01 10.11 -10.39
C GLN A 160 27.47 10.68 -11.71
N LEU A 161 28.02 10.26 -12.85
CA LEU A 161 27.54 10.66 -14.17
C LEU A 161 26.12 10.14 -14.46
N ILE A 162 25.84 8.88 -14.11
CA ILE A 162 24.50 8.30 -14.26
C ILE A 162 23.51 9.01 -13.34
N ASP A 163 23.89 9.22 -12.07
CA ASP A 163 23.04 9.90 -11.08
C ASP A 163 22.74 11.34 -11.54
N GLY A 164 23.74 12.08 -12.02
CA GLY A 164 23.57 13.44 -12.56
C GLY A 164 22.68 13.50 -13.80
N GLN A 165 22.80 12.53 -14.71
CA GLN A 165 21.92 12.43 -15.88
C GLN A 165 20.46 12.19 -15.47
N ILE A 166 20.23 11.28 -14.51
CA ILE A 166 18.89 10.99 -13.98
C ILE A 166 18.30 12.25 -13.33
N GLU A 167 19.09 13.03 -12.59
CA GLU A 167 18.61 14.26 -11.96
C GLU A 167 18.18 15.33 -12.98
N LEU A 168 18.93 15.53 -14.08
CA LEU A 168 18.51 16.40 -15.18
C LEU A 168 17.21 15.92 -15.84
N GLN A 169 17.09 14.59 -16.04
CA GLN A 169 15.85 13.99 -16.55
C GLN A 169 14.69 14.19 -15.57
N ILE A 170 14.93 14.10 -14.26
CA ILE A 170 13.93 14.36 -13.22
C ILE A 170 13.49 15.82 -13.24
N GLU A 171 14.40 16.78 -13.42
CA GLU A 171 14.07 18.20 -13.52
C GLU A 171 13.15 18.47 -14.73
N ASP A 172 13.52 17.98 -15.91
CA ASP A 172 12.70 18.09 -17.11
C ASP A 172 11.36 17.37 -16.95
N PHE A 173 11.36 16.20 -16.31
CA PHE A 173 10.16 15.44 -16.00
C PHE A 173 9.25 16.21 -15.03
N MET A 174 9.78 16.84 -13.99
CA MET A 174 8.99 17.67 -13.06
C MET A 174 8.50 18.96 -13.71
N ALA A 175 9.20 19.48 -14.72
CA ALA A 175 8.78 20.59 -15.57
C ALA A 175 7.72 20.20 -16.63
N MET A 176 7.11 19.02 -16.52
CA MET A 176 6.11 18.48 -17.45
C MET A 176 6.59 18.28 -18.89
N LYS A 177 7.91 18.27 -19.13
CA LYS A 177 8.49 17.96 -20.45
C LYS A 177 8.37 16.47 -20.77
N PRO A 178 8.37 16.08 -22.05
CA PRO A 178 8.43 14.68 -22.44
C PRO A 178 9.83 14.12 -22.12
N VAL A 179 9.90 13.23 -21.14
CA VAL A 179 11.11 12.49 -20.75
C VAL A 179 10.75 11.02 -20.68
N ASP A 180 11.64 10.18 -21.20
CA ASP A 180 11.50 8.72 -21.10
C ASP A 180 12.22 8.22 -19.84
N LEU A 181 11.47 8.13 -18.74
CA LEU A 181 11.93 7.51 -17.50
C LEU A 181 11.41 6.07 -17.42
N GLU A 182 12.33 5.13 -17.17
CA GLU A 182 12.00 3.70 -17.12
C GLU A 182 10.91 3.40 -16.07
N GLY A 183 9.86 2.69 -16.49
CA GLY A 183 8.74 2.32 -15.61
C GLY A 183 7.71 3.42 -15.35
N TRP A 184 7.92 4.65 -15.87
CA TRP A 184 6.92 5.69 -15.78
C TRP A 184 5.60 5.33 -16.49
N PRO A 185 5.59 4.78 -17.72
CA PRO A 185 4.35 4.45 -18.41
C PRO A 185 3.47 3.46 -17.65
N GLU A 186 4.08 2.47 -16.99
CA GLU A 186 3.39 1.47 -16.17
C GLU A 186 2.96 2.05 -14.83
N THR A 187 3.82 2.81 -14.15
CA THR A 187 3.46 3.46 -12.89
C THR A 187 2.33 4.47 -13.08
N ARG A 188 2.34 5.22 -14.18
CA ARG A 188 1.28 6.16 -14.55
C ARG A 188 -0.07 5.47 -14.76
N GLN A 189 -0.11 4.25 -15.30
CA GLN A 189 -1.37 3.50 -15.45
C GLN A 189 -2.06 3.26 -14.10
N VAL A 190 -1.27 3.08 -13.04
CA VAL A 190 -1.77 2.90 -11.68
C VAL A 190 -2.07 4.24 -11.01
N LEU A 191 -1.16 5.21 -11.11
CA LEU A 191 -1.29 6.50 -10.44
C LEU A 191 -2.38 7.39 -11.05
N GLY A 192 -2.70 7.19 -12.33
CA GLY A 192 -3.78 7.87 -13.04
C GLY A 192 -3.29 9.02 -13.92
N THR A 193 -3.93 10.18 -13.79
CA THR A 193 -3.65 11.36 -14.62
C THR A 193 -2.25 11.89 -14.39
N ASP A 194 -1.58 12.29 -15.47
CA ASP A 194 -0.24 12.88 -15.42
C ASP A 194 -0.28 14.29 -14.85
N THR A 195 0.07 14.41 -13.59
CA THR A 195 0.10 15.66 -12.81
C THR A 195 1.45 15.81 -12.11
N ILE A 196 1.77 17.02 -11.66
CA ILE A 196 2.98 17.29 -10.88
C ILE A 196 3.06 16.39 -9.64
N ALA A 197 1.94 16.08 -8.98
CA ALA A 197 1.94 15.22 -7.80
C ALA A 197 2.21 13.74 -8.13
N THR A 198 1.62 13.21 -9.21
CA THR A 198 1.90 11.82 -9.64
C THR A 198 3.34 11.67 -10.14
N ARG A 199 3.86 12.69 -10.85
CA ARG A 199 5.28 12.75 -11.24
C ARG A 199 6.18 12.83 -10.01
N GLY A 200 5.84 13.69 -9.04
CA GLY A 200 6.56 13.83 -7.78
C GLY A 200 6.62 12.52 -6.99
N LEU A 201 5.50 11.79 -6.88
CA LEU A 201 5.48 10.47 -6.24
C LEU A 201 6.35 9.46 -6.99
N PHE A 202 6.29 9.44 -8.33
CA PHE A 202 7.15 8.57 -9.13
C PHE A 202 8.65 8.86 -8.89
N VAL A 203 9.03 10.14 -8.84
CA VAL A 203 10.41 10.55 -8.54
C VAL A 203 10.81 10.14 -7.12
N GLU A 204 9.93 10.27 -6.14
CA GLU A 204 10.21 9.79 -4.77
C GLU A 204 10.43 8.27 -4.74
N ILE A 205 9.64 7.51 -5.49
CA ILE A 205 9.80 6.06 -5.63
C ILE A 205 11.11 5.73 -6.34
N LEU A 206 11.42 6.40 -7.46
CA LEU A 206 12.65 6.21 -8.22
C LEU A 206 13.89 6.48 -7.36
N ARG A 207 13.91 7.57 -6.59
CA ARG A 207 15.04 7.90 -5.71
C ARG A 207 15.16 6.95 -4.53
N SER A 208 14.04 6.52 -3.94
CA SER A 208 14.07 5.64 -2.75
C SER A 208 14.32 4.17 -3.11
N HIS A 209 13.82 3.76 -4.28
CA HIS A 209 13.73 2.38 -4.75
C HIS A 209 14.07 2.28 -6.26
N PRO A 210 15.31 2.61 -6.66
CA PRO A 210 15.68 2.81 -8.08
C PRO A 210 15.53 1.56 -8.96
N THR A 211 15.57 0.37 -8.37
CA THR A 211 15.41 -0.89 -9.11
C THR A 211 13.95 -1.24 -9.39
N LEU A 212 12.99 -0.61 -8.70
CA LEU A 212 11.58 -0.94 -8.81
C LEU A 212 10.97 -0.43 -10.13
N PRO A 213 11.01 0.86 -10.50
CA PRO A 213 10.37 1.32 -11.73
C PRO A 213 10.82 0.55 -13.00
N PRO A 214 12.12 0.32 -13.24
CA PRO A 214 12.55 -0.50 -14.38
C PRO A 214 11.98 -1.91 -14.40
N SER A 215 11.80 -2.53 -13.21
CA SER A 215 11.22 -3.87 -13.10
C SER A 215 9.72 -3.94 -13.46
N LEU A 216 9.04 -2.80 -13.41
CA LEU A 216 7.62 -2.68 -13.75
C LEU A 216 7.38 -2.57 -15.26
N GLN A 217 8.41 -2.53 -16.11
CA GLN A 217 8.20 -2.48 -17.56
C GLN A 217 7.49 -3.75 -18.07
N ARG A 218 6.60 -3.62 -19.06
CA ARG A 218 5.82 -4.77 -19.59
C ARG A 218 6.66 -5.93 -20.12
N GLY A 219 7.89 -5.67 -20.57
CA GLY A 219 8.82 -6.71 -21.03
C GLY A 219 9.51 -7.51 -19.91
N ARG A 220 9.32 -7.13 -18.65
CA ARG A 220 9.96 -7.77 -17.49
C ARG A 220 9.11 -8.91 -16.92
N THR A 221 9.79 -9.82 -16.23
CA THR A 221 9.20 -11.02 -15.63
C THR A 221 8.79 -10.79 -14.17
N ASN A 222 7.95 -11.66 -13.59
CA ASN A 222 7.67 -11.61 -12.15
C ASN A 222 8.91 -11.88 -11.30
N ARG A 223 9.92 -12.57 -11.85
CA ARG A 223 11.21 -12.72 -11.18
C ARG A 223 11.89 -11.37 -11.00
N ASP A 224 11.92 -10.53 -12.03
CA ASP A 224 12.51 -9.18 -11.95
C ASP A 224 11.77 -8.32 -10.92
N ARG A 225 10.44 -8.36 -10.93
CA ARG A 225 9.58 -7.66 -9.96
C ARG A 225 9.82 -8.13 -8.52
N ASN A 226 9.97 -9.44 -8.32
CA ASN A 226 10.26 -10.01 -7.00
C ASN A 226 11.64 -9.60 -6.48
N ILE A 227 12.65 -9.56 -7.35
CA ILE A 227 13.99 -9.08 -6.99
C ILE A 227 13.92 -7.61 -6.55
N ALA A 228 13.24 -6.77 -7.33
CA ALA A 228 13.09 -5.36 -6.99
C ALA A 228 12.27 -5.15 -5.70
N LEU A 229 11.17 -5.88 -5.52
CA LEU A 229 10.37 -5.83 -4.29
C LEU A 229 11.18 -6.28 -3.06
N ALA A 230 12.02 -7.31 -3.20
CA ALA A 230 12.93 -7.72 -2.12
C ALA A 230 13.89 -6.59 -1.74
N SER A 231 14.41 -5.83 -2.71
CA SER A 231 15.23 -4.63 -2.43
C SER A 231 14.44 -3.52 -1.72
N VAL A 232 13.18 -3.29 -2.09
CA VAL A 232 12.28 -2.34 -1.40
C VAL A 232 12.10 -2.74 0.07
N ILE A 233 11.80 -4.01 0.31
CA ILE A 233 11.63 -4.58 1.66
C ILE A 233 12.89 -4.40 2.49
N GLU A 234 14.05 -4.76 1.93
CA GLU A 234 15.34 -4.62 2.60
C GLU A 234 15.64 -3.15 2.96
N ALA A 235 15.37 -2.21 2.05
CA ALA A 235 15.56 -0.78 2.27
C ALA A 235 14.70 -0.26 3.42
N ILE A 236 13.40 -0.61 3.44
CA ILE A 236 12.47 -0.23 4.52
C ILE A 236 12.91 -0.83 5.85
N GLN A 237 13.27 -2.13 5.85
CA GLN A 237 13.69 -2.83 7.07
C GLN A 237 14.99 -2.24 7.66
N LYS A 238 15.97 -1.88 6.82
CA LYS A 238 17.21 -1.21 7.25
C LYS A 238 16.95 0.12 7.94
N GLN A 239 15.88 0.82 7.55
CA GLN A 239 15.52 2.13 8.11
C GLN A 239 14.48 2.08 9.24
N ARG A 240 13.94 0.91 9.57
CA ARG A 240 12.76 0.75 10.45
C ARG A 240 12.89 1.38 11.84
N PHE A 241 14.12 1.50 12.37
CA PHE A 241 14.37 2.11 13.68
C PHE A 241 14.75 3.59 13.60
N LYS A 242 15.05 4.09 12.40
CA LYS A 242 15.50 5.45 12.15
C LYS A 242 14.37 6.33 11.62
N LYS A 243 13.51 5.78 10.78
CA LYS A 243 12.46 6.51 10.07
C LYS A 243 11.20 5.65 9.93
N MET A 244 10.05 6.31 9.94
CA MET A 244 8.78 5.68 9.59
C MET A 244 8.70 5.50 8.06
N PRO A 245 7.97 4.47 7.57
CA PRO A 245 7.72 4.30 6.15
C PRO A 245 7.05 5.54 5.54
N THR A 246 7.52 5.97 4.39
CA THR A 246 7.05 7.11 3.61
C THR A 246 5.91 6.71 2.67
N ARG A 247 5.30 7.70 1.99
CA ARG A 247 4.33 7.41 0.92
C ARG A 247 4.96 6.66 -0.25
N ALA A 248 6.23 6.94 -0.58
CA ALA A 248 6.96 6.24 -1.61
C ALA A 248 7.12 4.75 -1.24
N ASP A 249 7.43 4.44 0.02
CA ASP A 249 7.50 3.06 0.52
C ASP A 249 6.14 2.35 0.39
N ALA A 250 5.05 3.04 0.73
CA ALA A 250 3.70 2.49 0.64
C ALA A 250 3.31 2.11 -0.79
N PHE A 251 3.58 2.99 -1.76
CA PHE A 251 3.33 2.69 -3.17
C PHE A 251 4.31 1.65 -3.72
N ALA A 252 5.60 1.75 -3.38
CA ALA A 252 6.63 0.83 -3.86
C ALA A 252 6.33 -0.63 -3.50
N LEU A 253 5.80 -0.89 -2.30
CA LEU A 253 5.40 -2.23 -1.87
C LEU A 253 4.24 -2.80 -2.70
N LEU A 254 3.30 -1.95 -3.13
CA LEU A 254 2.05 -2.38 -3.73
C LEU A 254 2.02 -2.28 -5.26
N LEU A 255 2.86 -1.46 -5.88
CA LEU A 255 2.88 -1.25 -7.33
C LEU A 255 3.02 -2.55 -8.15
N PRO A 256 3.85 -3.55 -7.76
CA PRO A 256 3.92 -4.82 -8.48
C PRO A 256 2.58 -5.56 -8.59
N LEU A 257 1.62 -5.30 -7.70
CA LEU A 257 0.30 -5.93 -7.71
C LEU A 257 -0.60 -5.48 -8.87
N ASP A 258 -0.19 -4.48 -9.65
CA ASP A 258 -0.89 -4.17 -10.90
C ASP A 258 -0.80 -5.32 -11.93
N TYR A 259 0.16 -6.21 -11.77
CA TYR A 259 0.30 -7.44 -12.56
C TYR A 259 -0.54 -8.57 -11.97
N ARG A 260 -1.47 -9.12 -12.74
CA ARG A 260 -2.47 -10.11 -12.26
C ARG A 260 -1.85 -11.44 -11.80
N ASP A 261 -0.73 -11.82 -12.38
CA ASP A 261 0.02 -13.04 -12.13
C ASP A 261 1.13 -12.84 -11.08
N PHE A 262 1.29 -11.62 -10.58
CA PHE A 262 2.21 -11.31 -9.50
C PHE A 262 1.59 -11.65 -8.15
N SER A 263 2.33 -12.39 -7.33
CA SER A 263 1.99 -12.67 -5.94
C SER A 263 3.01 -12.00 -5.04
N MET A 264 2.53 -11.22 -4.07
CA MET A 264 3.39 -10.57 -3.09
C MET A 264 4.12 -11.60 -2.21
N LEU A 265 5.34 -11.27 -1.79
CA LEU A 265 6.08 -12.05 -0.79
C LEU A 265 5.41 -11.87 0.59
N LYS A 266 5.29 -12.95 1.37
CA LYS A 266 4.61 -12.94 2.68
C LYS A 266 5.21 -11.92 3.65
N GLU A 267 6.53 -11.74 3.62
CA GLU A 267 7.28 -10.81 4.46
C GLU A 267 6.87 -9.34 4.23
N SER A 268 6.26 -9.06 3.07
CA SER A 268 5.79 -7.72 2.71
C SER A 268 4.49 -7.37 3.44
N GLU A 269 3.66 -8.37 3.78
CA GLU A 269 2.33 -8.13 4.36
C GLU A 269 2.42 -7.40 5.71
N GLU A 270 3.32 -7.82 6.59
CA GLU A 270 3.55 -7.16 7.88
C GLU A 270 3.98 -5.69 7.72
N ILE A 271 4.74 -5.39 6.66
CA ILE A 271 5.18 -4.02 6.38
C ILE A 271 3.99 -3.19 5.89
N VAL A 272 3.14 -3.73 5.01
CA VAL A 272 1.91 -3.06 4.57
C VAL A 272 0.99 -2.79 5.75
N ILE A 273 0.76 -3.78 6.63
CA ILE A 273 -0.05 -3.61 7.85
C ILE A 273 0.52 -2.47 8.72
N ARG A 274 1.84 -2.43 8.92
CA ARG A 274 2.49 -1.34 9.68
C ARG A 274 2.31 0.03 9.02
N ILE A 275 2.32 0.08 7.69
CA ILE A 275 2.02 1.32 6.97
C ILE A 275 0.58 1.74 7.24
N LEU A 276 -0.39 0.82 7.20
CA LEU A 276 -1.79 1.08 7.52
C LEU A 276 -2.01 1.58 8.95
N GLN A 277 -1.15 1.16 9.89
CA GLN A 277 -1.13 1.62 11.28
C GLN A 277 -0.51 3.01 11.48
N SER A 278 0.16 3.56 10.47
CA SER A 278 0.98 4.76 10.60
C SER A 278 0.26 6.04 10.16
N ASN A 279 0.84 7.19 10.49
CA ASN A 279 0.38 8.48 9.97
C ASN A 279 0.48 8.57 8.44
N THR A 280 1.37 7.81 7.80
CA THR A 280 1.49 7.75 6.33
C THR A 280 0.20 7.29 5.69
N ALA A 281 -0.42 6.25 6.23
CA ALA A 281 -1.74 5.78 5.80
C ALA A 281 -2.84 6.83 6.02
N THR A 282 -2.83 7.52 7.16
CA THR A 282 -3.80 8.58 7.45
C THR A 282 -3.68 9.75 6.47
N THR A 283 -2.46 10.15 6.13
CA THR A 283 -2.18 11.21 5.15
C THR A 283 -2.62 10.76 3.76
N LEU A 284 -2.25 9.55 3.34
CA LEU A 284 -2.67 9.00 2.04
C LEU A 284 -4.18 8.89 1.90
N ARG A 285 -4.89 8.51 2.96
CA ARG A 285 -6.36 8.44 2.96
C ARG A 285 -7.00 9.79 2.64
N LYS A 286 -6.41 10.89 3.15
CA LYS A 286 -6.88 12.27 2.98
C LYS A 286 -6.35 12.95 1.71
N ASP A 287 -5.41 12.35 1.01
CA ASP A 287 -4.80 12.93 -0.19
C ASP A 287 -5.78 12.87 -1.38
N GLY A 288 -6.23 14.04 -1.84
CA GLY A 288 -7.22 14.13 -2.92
C GLY A 288 -6.76 13.59 -4.28
N GLN A 289 -5.45 13.43 -4.50
CA GLN A 289 -4.90 12.96 -5.77
C GLN A 289 -4.43 11.50 -5.70
N LEU A 290 -3.88 11.08 -4.55
CA LEU A 290 -3.26 9.76 -4.40
C LEU A 290 -4.15 8.72 -3.71
N SER A 291 -5.17 9.15 -2.95
CA SER A 291 -6.01 8.23 -2.16
C SER A 291 -6.67 7.15 -3.02
N GLN A 292 -7.23 7.52 -4.18
CA GLN A 292 -7.91 6.56 -5.04
C GLN A 292 -6.95 5.50 -5.62
N SER A 293 -5.78 5.91 -6.10
CA SER A 293 -4.76 5.01 -6.65
C SER A 293 -4.17 4.10 -5.56
N PHE A 294 -3.99 4.63 -4.35
CA PHE A 294 -3.57 3.83 -3.20
C PHE A 294 -4.64 2.81 -2.79
N ARG A 295 -5.92 3.21 -2.73
CA ARG A 295 -7.05 2.29 -2.45
C ARG A 295 -7.16 1.20 -3.49
N PHE A 296 -6.94 1.51 -4.77
CA PHE A 296 -6.94 0.51 -5.83
C PHE A 296 -5.88 -0.58 -5.58
N LEU A 297 -4.64 -0.16 -5.31
CA LEU A 297 -3.55 -1.07 -5.00
C LEU A 297 -3.80 -1.86 -3.71
N LEU A 298 -4.31 -1.20 -2.67
CA LEU A 298 -4.68 -1.82 -1.41
C LEU A 298 -5.75 -2.90 -1.59
N GLY A 299 -6.75 -2.63 -2.43
CA GLY A 299 -7.80 -3.61 -2.77
C GLY A 299 -7.22 -4.85 -3.43
N ARG A 300 -6.23 -4.70 -4.32
CA ARG A 300 -5.53 -5.84 -4.92
C ARG A 300 -4.74 -6.64 -3.91
N TRP A 301 -4.09 -5.96 -2.96
CA TRP A 301 -3.36 -6.62 -1.88
C TRP A 301 -4.29 -7.42 -0.97
N ILE A 302 -5.42 -6.84 -0.54
CA ILE A 302 -6.40 -7.49 0.35
C ILE A 302 -6.79 -8.88 -0.21
N LEU A 303 -7.05 -8.98 -1.52
CA LEU A 303 -7.52 -10.21 -2.16
C LEU A 303 -6.50 -11.35 -2.23
N GLN A 304 -5.22 -11.09 -1.96
CA GLN A 304 -4.13 -12.07 -2.08
C GLN A 304 -3.40 -12.33 -0.75
N THR A 305 -3.92 -11.77 0.35
CA THR A 305 -3.28 -11.90 1.67
C THR A 305 -3.37 -13.31 2.23
N SER A 306 -2.36 -13.67 3.03
CA SER A 306 -2.29 -14.96 3.67
C SER A 306 -3.32 -15.12 4.81
N LEU A 307 -3.54 -16.36 5.25
CA LEU A 307 -4.46 -16.65 6.36
C LEU A 307 -3.90 -16.13 7.70
N GLU A 308 -2.58 -16.12 7.85
CA GLU A 308 -1.88 -15.72 9.07
C GLU A 308 -2.16 -14.25 9.44
N ASN A 309 -2.27 -13.36 8.44
CA ASN A 309 -2.52 -11.93 8.64
C ASN A 309 -3.98 -11.52 8.40
N ARG A 310 -4.87 -12.49 8.16
CA ARG A 310 -6.24 -12.26 7.69
C ARG A 310 -7.06 -11.35 8.60
N ASP A 311 -6.88 -11.48 9.91
CA ASP A 311 -7.58 -10.69 10.92
C ASP A 311 -7.24 -9.20 10.80
N ASP A 312 -5.94 -8.86 10.83
CA ASP A 312 -5.47 -7.48 10.66
C ASP A 312 -5.85 -6.89 9.30
N VAL A 313 -5.73 -7.68 8.22
CA VAL A 313 -6.08 -7.25 6.86
C VAL A 313 -7.56 -6.88 6.76
N LEU A 314 -8.45 -7.71 7.30
CA LEU A 314 -9.88 -7.42 7.31
C LEU A 314 -10.21 -6.24 8.22
N PHE A 315 -9.58 -6.13 9.39
CA PHE A 315 -9.73 -4.99 10.28
C PHE A 315 -9.38 -3.67 9.58
N TYR A 316 -8.18 -3.56 9.02
CA TYR A 316 -7.77 -2.33 8.32
C TYR A 316 -8.56 -2.12 7.03
N GLY A 317 -8.87 -3.17 6.29
CA GLY A 317 -9.69 -3.06 5.09
C GLY A 317 -11.10 -2.51 5.39
N MET A 318 -11.74 -2.94 6.49
CA MET A 318 -13.01 -2.37 6.94
C MET A 318 -12.89 -0.90 7.40
N ASP A 319 -11.83 -0.53 8.12
CA ASP A 319 -11.56 0.85 8.53
C ASP A 319 -11.27 1.78 7.33
N TRP A 320 -10.65 1.22 6.29
CA TRP A 320 -10.46 1.88 4.99
C TRP A 320 -11.69 1.81 4.09
N ASP A 321 -12.81 1.23 4.53
CA ASP A 321 -14.03 1.07 3.75
C ASP A 321 -13.79 0.36 2.39
N MET A 322 -13.06 -0.76 2.44
CA MET A 322 -12.65 -1.54 1.27
C MET A 322 -13.65 -2.68 0.98
N PRO A 323 -14.47 -2.60 -0.08
CA PRO A 323 -15.44 -3.65 -0.40
C PRO A 323 -14.78 -5.00 -0.74
N GLN A 324 -13.49 -5.02 -1.08
CA GLN A 324 -12.71 -6.23 -1.30
C GLN A 324 -12.69 -7.17 -0.09
N CYS A 325 -12.89 -6.64 1.13
CA CYS A 325 -13.03 -7.44 2.34
C CYS A 325 -14.19 -8.46 2.24
N GLN A 326 -15.27 -8.14 1.53
CA GLN A 326 -16.38 -9.07 1.27
C GLN A 326 -15.90 -10.34 0.57
N PHE A 327 -15.13 -10.18 -0.52
CA PHE A 327 -14.66 -11.32 -1.32
C PHE A 327 -13.67 -12.16 -0.53
N LEU A 328 -12.71 -11.50 0.15
CA LEU A 328 -11.74 -12.18 0.98
C LEU A 328 -12.41 -12.97 2.11
N ALA A 329 -13.35 -12.35 2.84
CA ALA A 329 -14.08 -13.00 3.92
C ALA A 329 -14.88 -14.22 3.43
N LYS A 330 -15.60 -14.08 2.31
CA LYS A 330 -16.35 -15.17 1.71
C LYS A 330 -15.45 -16.33 1.28
N ASP A 331 -14.35 -16.03 0.60
CA ASP A 331 -13.36 -17.03 0.20
C ASP A 331 -12.78 -17.76 1.40
N THR A 332 -12.44 -17.03 2.47
CA THR A 332 -11.96 -17.60 3.74
C THR A 332 -12.92 -18.63 4.30
N ILE A 333 -14.21 -18.27 4.44
CA ILE A 333 -15.21 -19.15 5.05
C ILE A 333 -15.42 -20.43 4.21
N LEU A 334 -15.39 -20.31 2.89
CA LEU A 334 -15.65 -21.45 1.99
C LEU A 334 -14.45 -22.37 1.83
N ASN A 335 -13.23 -21.81 1.79
CA ASN A 335 -12.06 -22.54 1.33
C ASN A 335 -11.01 -22.79 2.44
N GLU A 336 -10.97 -21.98 3.50
CA GLU A 336 -9.96 -22.07 4.55
C GLU A 336 -10.44 -22.86 5.77
N LYS A 337 -10.41 -24.19 5.67
CA LYS A 337 -10.88 -25.12 6.74
C LYS A 337 -10.19 -24.92 8.09
N ASN A 338 -8.98 -24.36 8.10
CA ASN A 338 -8.18 -24.12 9.30
C ASN A 338 -8.36 -22.71 9.87
N ALA A 339 -9.31 -21.92 9.38
CA ALA A 339 -9.58 -20.59 9.92
C ALA A 339 -9.92 -20.65 11.41
N SER A 340 -9.23 -19.83 12.19
CA SER A 340 -9.45 -19.70 13.62
C SER A 340 -10.78 -18.98 13.90
N PRO A 341 -11.39 -19.15 15.09
CA PRO A 341 -12.60 -18.41 15.46
C PRO A 341 -12.43 -16.88 15.39
N ALA A 342 -11.23 -16.37 15.67
CA ALA A 342 -10.92 -14.93 15.55
C ALA A 342 -10.96 -14.47 14.08
N VAL A 343 -10.34 -15.23 13.17
CA VAL A 343 -10.38 -14.92 11.72
C VAL A 343 -11.81 -14.99 11.20
N LEU A 344 -12.59 -16.00 11.61
CA LEU A 344 -13.99 -16.11 11.22
C LEU A 344 -14.84 -14.97 11.75
N ALA A 345 -14.59 -14.49 12.97
CA ALA A 345 -15.26 -13.31 13.51
C ALA A 345 -15.04 -12.08 12.62
N SER A 346 -13.80 -11.81 12.19
CA SER A 346 -13.48 -10.71 11.29
C SER A 346 -14.06 -10.91 9.89
N CYS A 347 -14.16 -12.15 9.40
CA CYS A 347 -14.87 -12.46 8.15
C CYS A 347 -16.37 -12.13 8.26
N LEU A 348 -17.00 -12.49 9.37
CA LEU A 348 -18.43 -12.23 9.62
C LEU A 348 -18.70 -10.74 9.78
N GLN A 349 -17.82 -9.97 10.42
CA GLN A 349 -17.89 -8.51 10.46
C GLN A 349 -17.79 -7.89 9.05
N ALA A 350 -16.83 -8.34 8.24
CA ALA A 350 -16.67 -7.86 6.87
C ALA A 350 -17.89 -8.15 5.99
N LEU A 351 -18.51 -9.32 6.15
CA LEU A 351 -19.76 -9.66 5.46
C LEU A 351 -20.98 -8.91 6.03
N ALA A 352 -21.03 -8.62 7.34
CA ALA A 352 -22.07 -7.78 7.91
C ALA A 352 -22.00 -6.33 7.40
N LYS A 353 -20.80 -5.83 7.11
CA LYS A 353 -20.58 -4.49 6.58
C LYS A 353 -20.79 -4.40 5.06
N PHE A 354 -20.12 -5.25 4.30
CA PHE A 354 -20.07 -5.16 2.83
C PHE A 354 -20.84 -6.27 2.09
N GLY A 355 -21.30 -7.28 2.82
CA GLY A 355 -21.96 -8.45 2.24
C GLY A 355 -23.32 -8.12 1.65
N LYS A 356 -23.75 -9.00 0.75
CA LYS A 356 -25.07 -8.97 0.11
C LYS A 356 -25.78 -10.29 0.34
N ARG A 357 -27.08 -10.35 0.01
CA ARG A 357 -27.91 -11.55 0.22
C ARG A 357 -27.34 -12.83 -0.40
N SER A 358 -26.58 -12.75 -1.50
CA SER A 358 -25.95 -13.92 -2.12
C SER A 358 -24.76 -14.49 -1.34
N ASP A 359 -24.27 -13.79 -0.31
CA ASP A 359 -23.15 -14.27 0.52
C ASP A 359 -23.62 -15.02 1.76
N VAL A 360 -24.90 -14.92 2.10
CA VAL A 360 -25.53 -15.61 3.21
C VAL A 360 -25.34 -17.13 3.09
N VAL A 361 -25.33 -17.67 1.87
CA VAL A 361 -25.05 -19.09 1.60
C VAL A 361 -23.71 -19.53 2.21
N ALA A 362 -22.68 -18.67 2.18
CA ALA A 362 -21.39 -18.98 2.79
C ALA A 362 -21.46 -18.95 4.32
N ILE A 363 -22.30 -18.07 4.89
CA ILE A 363 -22.44 -17.88 6.34
C ILE A 363 -23.26 -19.00 6.99
N THR A 364 -24.26 -19.56 6.29
CA THR A 364 -25.17 -20.59 6.83
C THR A 364 -24.42 -21.82 7.37
N SER A 365 -23.27 -22.17 6.81
CA SER A 365 -22.44 -23.29 7.29
C SER A 365 -21.87 -23.06 8.70
N LEU A 366 -21.82 -21.81 9.16
CA LEU A 366 -21.28 -21.40 10.46
C LEU A 366 -22.35 -21.27 11.54
N LEU A 367 -23.65 -21.38 11.22
CA LEU A 367 -24.74 -21.28 12.20
C LEU A 367 -24.70 -22.37 13.26
N THR A 368 -24.02 -23.49 12.99
CA THR A 368 -23.83 -24.59 13.95
C THR A 368 -22.43 -24.60 14.58
N ASP A 369 -21.58 -23.61 14.30
CA ASP A 369 -20.21 -23.55 14.81
C ASP A 369 -20.15 -22.98 16.24
N GLN A 370 -20.05 -23.87 17.21
CA GLN A 370 -20.06 -23.53 18.63
C GLN A 370 -18.68 -23.15 19.19
N ARG A 371 -17.64 -23.03 18.35
CA ARG A 371 -16.31 -22.65 18.83
C ARG A 371 -16.36 -21.25 19.49
N PRO A 372 -15.80 -21.06 20.69
CA PRO A 372 -15.81 -19.78 21.35
C PRO A 372 -14.93 -18.77 20.61
N VAL A 373 -15.45 -17.56 20.39
CA VAL A 373 -14.71 -16.48 19.70
C VAL A 373 -13.85 -15.71 20.69
N SER A 374 -14.34 -15.49 21.89
CA SER A 374 -13.62 -14.76 22.94
C SER A 374 -13.76 -15.44 24.30
N ARG A 375 -12.99 -14.94 25.28
CA ARG A 375 -13.15 -15.40 26.66
C ARG A 375 -14.50 -14.94 27.20
N PRO A 376 -15.17 -15.75 28.04
CA PRO A 376 -16.40 -15.33 28.70
C PRO A 376 -16.21 -13.97 29.40
N LYS A 377 -17.18 -13.07 29.22
CA LYS A 377 -17.16 -11.72 29.77
C LYS A 377 -18.14 -11.64 30.92
N LEU A 378 -17.65 -11.32 32.11
CA LEU A 378 -18.52 -11.09 33.27
C LEU A 378 -19.22 -9.74 33.12
N THR A 379 -20.55 -9.75 33.22
CA THR A 379 -21.41 -8.57 33.19
C THR A 379 -22.23 -8.49 34.48
N THR A 380 -22.95 -7.39 34.69
CA THR A 380 -23.87 -7.25 35.83
C THR A 380 -25.03 -8.25 35.80
N LEU A 381 -25.34 -8.80 34.62
CA LEU A 381 -26.43 -9.75 34.41
C LEU A 381 -25.95 -11.22 34.43
N GLY A 382 -24.64 -11.46 34.51
CA GLY A 382 -24.07 -12.81 34.47
C GLY A 382 -22.89 -12.93 33.50
N THR A 383 -22.47 -14.17 33.26
CA THR A 383 -21.37 -14.49 32.33
C THR A 383 -21.91 -14.54 30.91
N LYS A 384 -21.42 -13.63 30.06
CA LYS A 384 -21.73 -13.61 28.62
C LYS A 384 -20.71 -14.45 27.85
N THR A 385 -21.20 -15.35 27.00
CA THR A 385 -20.38 -16.16 26.10
C THR A 385 -20.73 -15.87 24.65
N ASN A 386 -19.74 -15.98 23.75
CA ASN A 386 -19.95 -15.82 22.33
C ASN A 386 -19.33 -16.96 21.52
N GLN A 387 -20.07 -17.41 20.52
CA GLN A 387 -19.70 -18.49 19.62
C GLN A 387 -19.69 -17.99 18.17
N VAL A 388 -19.02 -18.72 17.27
CA VAL A 388 -19.01 -18.36 15.84
C VAL A 388 -20.44 -18.33 15.28
N SER A 389 -21.32 -19.23 15.71
CA SER A 389 -22.76 -19.24 15.39
C SER A 389 -23.47 -17.94 15.78
N ASP A 390 -23.20 -17.40 16.97
CA ASP A 390 -23.79 -16.14 17.44
C ASP A 390 -23.40 -14.97 16.50
N LEU A 391 -22.15 -14.94 16.04
CA LEU A 391 -21.68 -13.94 15.09
C LEU A 391 -22.24 -14.16 13.67
N ALA A 392 -22.50 -15.40 13.28
CA ALA A 392 -23.13 -15.73 12.00
C ALA A 392 -24.58 -15.22 11.97
N ILE A 393 -25.33 -15.38 13.06
CA ILE A 393 -26.67 -14.80 13.26
C ILE A 393 -26.61 -13.27 13.08
N ALA A 394 -25.70 -12.59 13.78
CA ALA A 394 -25.54 -11.13 13.68
C ALA A 394 -25.20 -10.66 12.26
N ALA A 395 -24.30 -11.37 11.56
CA ALA A 395 -23.94 -11.03 10.19
C ALA A 395 -25.13 -11.18 9.23
N ILE A 396 -25.92 -12.25 9.36
CA ILE A 396 -27.13 -12.45 8.56
C ILE A 396 -28.15 -11.34 8.84
N ALA A 397 -28.42 -11.02 10.11
CA ALA A 397 -29.32 -9.93 10.48
C ALA A 397 -28.92 -8.61 9.81
N CYS A 398 -27.64 -8.24 9.88
CA CYS A 398 -27.08 -7.05 9.24
C CYS A 398 -27.26 -7.04 7.71
N ILE A 399 -27.09 -8.19 7.03
CA ILE A 399 -27.27 -8.32 5.57
C ILE A 399 -28.75 -8.20 5.17
N TYR A 400 -29.67 -8.67 6.01
CA TYR A 400 -31.11 -8.52 5.78
C TYR A 400 -31.67 -7.16 6.25
N GLY A 401 -30.87 -6.35 6.94
CA GLY A 401 -31.30 -5.08 7.50
C GLY A 401 -32.23 -5.23 8.70
N VAL A 402 -32.08 -6.32 9.46
CA VAL A 402 -32.78 -6.56 10.72
C VAL A 402 -31.93 -6.04 11.87
N ASP A 403 -32.55 -5.35 12.83
CA ASP A 403 -31.84 -4.83 13.98
C ASP A 403 -31.31 -5.96 14.88
N LEU A 404 -30.13 -5.76 15.44
CA LEU A 404 -29.47 -6.78 16.26
C LEU A 404 -30.24 -7.06 17.56
N GLU A 405 -30.97 -6.08 18.08
CA GLU A 405 -31.85 -6.27 19.23
C GLU A 405 -33.05 -7.17 18.90
N ASP A 406 -33.61 -7.06 17.70
CA ASP A 406 -34.77 -7.86 17.28
C ASP A 406 -34.44 -9.35 17.22
N VAL A 407 -33.19 -9.70 16.89
CA VAL A 407 -32.69 -11.08 16.91
C VAL A 407 -32.21 -11.53 18.30
N GLY A 408 -32.33 -10.69 19.33
CA GLY A 408 -32.05 -11.04 20.73
C GLY A 408 -30.71 -10.54 21.27
N PHE A 409 -29.92 -9.79 20.51
CA PHE A 409 -28.68 -9.17 21.02
C PHE A 409 -29.00 -7.84 21.74
N ILE A 410 -29.44 -7.95 22.99
CA ILE A 410 -29.91 -6.81 23.79
C ILE A 410 -28.84 -5.71 23.92
N GLY A 411 -29.21 -4.47 23.59
CA GLY A 411 -28.34 -3.30 23.74
C GLY A 411 -27.22 -3.21 22.71
N VAL A 412 -27.26 -4.03 21.66
CA VAL A 412 -26.26 -4.04 20.60
C VAL A 412 -26.77 -3.29 19.39
N GLN A 413 -26.01 -2.29 18.95
CA GLN A 413 -26.29 -1.54 17.74
C GLN A 413 -25.32 -1.94 16.62
N ARG A 414 -25.76 -1.72 15.38
CA ARG A 414 -24.90 -1.90 14.21
C ARG A 414 -23.76 -0.88 14.23
N ASP A 415 -22.53 -1.37 14.18
CA ASP A 415 -21.34 -0.53 14.07
C ASP A 415 -21.13 -0.10 12.60
N PRO A 416 -21.03 1.21 12.28
CA PRO A 416 -20.88 1.66 10.89
C PRO A 416 -19.51 1.31 10.28
N ARG A 417 -18.49 1.07 11.10
CA ARG A 417 -17.14 0.72 10.65
C ARG A 417 -16.96 -0.78 10.46
N TYR A 418 -17.61 -1.61 11.26
CA TYR A 418 -17.38 -3.06 11.28
C TYR A 418 -18.64 -3.93 11.17
N GLY A 419 -19.82 -3.33 11.04
CA GLY A 419 -21.10 -4.03 11.11
C GLY A 419 -21.53 -4.30 12.55
N PHE A 420 -20.67 -4.94 13.36
CA PHE A 420 -20.87 -5.14 14.80
C PHE A 420 -19.53 -5.36 15.49
N LEU A 421 -19.52 -5.33 16.83
CA LEU A 421 -18.35 -5.68 17.64
C LEU A 421 -18.50 -7.11 18.22
N PRO A 422 -17.57 -8.04 17.95
CA PRO A 422 -17.64 -9.43 18.44
C PRO A 422 -17.82 -9.56 19.95
N SER A 423 -17.28 -8.62 20.73
CA SER A 423 -17.38 -8.58 22.19
C SER A 423 -18.77 -8.17 22.71
N GLU A 424 -19.62 -7.63 21.84
CA GLU A 424 -21.00 -7.25 22.12
C GLU A 424 -21.99 -8.33 21.69
N ILE A 425 -21.61 -9.21 20.77
CA ILE A 425 -22.42 -10.35 20.34
C ILE A 425 -22.26 -11.52 21.32
N GLY A 426 -23.36 -12.21 21.62
CA GLY A 426 -23.39 -13.38 22.49
C GLY A 426 -24.58 -13.37 23.46
N PHE A 427 -24.68 -14.43 24.25
CA PHE A 427 -25.79 -14.67 25.19
C PHE A 427 -25.26 -14.98 26.58
N LEU A 428 -26.12 -14.82 27.59
CA LEU A 428 -25.80 -15.24 28.96
C LEU A 428 -25.71 -16.78 29.02
N GLU A 429 -24.73 -17.28 29.76
CA GLU A 429 -24.45 -18.72 29.88
C GLU A 429 -25.63 -19.50 30.50
N ASP A 430 -26.39 -18.85 31.38
CA ASP A 430 -27.55 -19.38 32.08
C ASP A 430 -28.89 -19.17 31.34
N ALA A 431 -28.86 -18.58 30.12
CA ALA A 431 -30.05 -18.32 29.30
C ALA A 431 -29.96 -18.94 27.88
N PRO A 432 -29.77 -20.28 27.75
CA PRO A 432 -29.60 -20.94 26.45
C PRO A 432 -30.82 -20.80 25.53
N GLU A 433 -32.02 -20.58 26.08
CA GLU A 433 -33.25 -20.35 25.34
C GLU A 433 -33.22 -19.06 24.49
N GLN A 434 -32.44 -18.05 24.90
CA GLN A 434 -32.27 -16.82 24.12
C GLN A 434 -31.51 -17.11 22.82
N ARG A 435 -30.44 -17.91 22.89
CA ARG A 435 -29.69 -18.35 21.72
C ARG A 435 -30.58 -19.16 20.77
N ALA A 436 -31.33 -20.14 21.30
CA ALA A 436 -32.24 -20.95 20.49
C ALA A 436 -33.33 -20.10 19.80
N THR A 437 -33.80 -19.04 20.47
CA THR A 437 -34.77 -18.09 19.91
C THR A 437 -34.17 -17.30 18.74
N ALA A 438 -32.94 -16.80 18.90
CA ALA A 438 -32.20 -16.10 17.86
C ALA A 438 -31.96 -16.99 16.62
N GLU A 439 -31.54 -18.24 16.85
CA GLU A 439 -31.37 -19.24 15.78
C GLU A 439 -32.67 -19.49 15.02
N LYS A 440 -33.78 -19.68 15.74
CA LYS A 440 -35.11 -19.89 15.14
C LYS A 440 -35.53 -18.68 14.30
N MET A 441 -35.27 -17.47 14.78
CA MET A 441 -35.61 -16.24 14.06
C MET A 441 -34.82 -16.09 12.76
N ILE A 442 -33.51 -16.32 12.78
CA ILE A 442 -32.68 -16.28 11.57
C ILE A 442 -33.12 -17.35 10.58
N ASN A 443 -33.41 -18.57 11.03
CA ASN A 443 -33.91 -19.63 10.15
C ASN A 443 -35.24 -19.22 9.49
N ALA A 444 -36.17 -18.61 10.24
CA ALA A 444 -37.42 -18.10 9.69
C ALA A 444 -37.19 -16.99 8.64
N ILE A 445 -36.22 -16.09 8.86
CA ILE A 445 -35.84 -15.06 7.88
C ILE A 445 -35.30 -15.72 6.59
N LEU A 446 -34.43 -16.73 6.73
CA LEU A 446 -33.87 -17.46 5.59
C LEU A 446 -34.94 -18.25 4.81
N GLU A 447 -35.96 -18.78 5.50
CA GLU A 447 -37.10 -19.45 4.85
C GLU A 447 -38.01 -18.45 4.12
N ALA A 448 -38.31 -17.31 4.76
CA ALA A 448 -39.21 -16.29 4.19
C ALA A 448 -38.56 -15.49 3.05
N SER A 449 -37.24 -15.36 3.07
CA SER A 449 -36.47 -14.63 2.06
C SER A 449 -35.18 -15.39 1.77
N PRO A 450 -35.23 -16.43 0.92
CA PRO A 450 -34.07 -17.29 0.67
C PRO A 450 -32.89 -16.51 0.05
N PRO A 451 -31.65 -16.95 0.34
CA PRO A 451 -30.47 -16.36 -0.27
C PRO A 451 -30.53 -16.38 -1.80
N ILE A 452 -30.06 -15.30 -2.44
CA ILE A 452 -29.96 -15.25 -3.90
C ILE A 452 -28.80 -16.15 -4.33
N VAL A 453 -29.11 -17.32 -4.90
CA VAL A 453 -28.10 -18.18 -5.53
C VAL A 453 -27.71 -17.53 -6.86
N PRO A 454 -26.43 -17.16 -7.07
CA PRO A 454 -26.00 -16.67 -8.38
C PRO A 454 -26.27 -17.74 -9.44
N PRO A 455 -26.74 -17.37 -10.64
CA PRO A 455 -26.87 -18.34 -11.72
C PRO A 455 -25.52 -19.02 -11.94
N GLN A 456 -25.50 -20.36 -11.92
CA GLN A 456 -24.28 -21.11 -12.21
C GLN A 456 -23.85 -20.73 -13.63
N VAL A 457 -22.68 -20.10 -13.76
CA VAL A 457 -22.09 -19.83 -15.07
C VAL A 457 -21.83 -21.21 -15.71
N PRO A 458 -22.46 -21.55 -16.85
CA PRO A 458 -22.20 -22.82 -17.49
C PRO A 458 -20.70 -22.92 -17.76
N PRO A 459 -20.09 -24.11 -17.57
CA PRO A 459 -18.67 -24.29 -17.81
C PRO A 459 -18.33 -23.82 -19.23
N PRO A 460 -17.16 -23.16 -19.42
CA PRO A 460 -16.76 -22.72 -20.75
C PRO A 460 -16.85 -23.91 -21.70
N LEU A 461 -17.63 -23.75 -22.77
CA LEU A 461 -17.73 -24.75 -23.83
C LEU A 461 -16.31 -25.09 -24.27
N VAL A 462 -15.88 -26.32 -23.97
CA VAL A 462 -14.60 -26.86 -24.41
C VAL A 462 -14.55 -26.61 -25.92
N PRO A 463 -13.46 -26.01 -26.47
CA PRO A 463 -13.32 -25.85 -27.90
C PRO A 463 -13.51 -27.23 -28.54
N GLY A 464 -14.59 -27.39 -29.28
CA GLY A 464 -14.88 -28.64 -29.98
C GLY A 464 -13.67 -28.96 -30.84
N LEU A 465 -13.10 -30.14 -30.62
CA LEU A 465 -12.26 -30.81 -31.60
C LEU A 465 -13.13 -31.00 -32.85
N GLY A 466 -13.04 -30.05 -33.77
CA GLY A 466 -13.60 -30.20 -35.10
C GLY A 466 -12.88 -31.35 -35.80
N ASN A 467 -13.65 -32.37 -36.16
CA ASN A 467 -13.26 -33.38 -37.14
C ASN A 467 -13.20 -32.78 -38.54
#